data_AF-K1TM49-F1
#
_entry.id   AF-K1TM49-F1
#
_cell.length_a   1.000
_cell.length_b   1.000
_cell.length_c   1.000
_cell.angle_alpha   90.00
_cell.angle_beta   90.00
_cell.angle_gamma   90.00
#
_symmetry.space_group_name_H-M   'P 1'
#
loop_
_entity.id
_entity.type
_entity.pdbx_description
1 polymer ?
#
loop_
_entity_poly.entity_id
_entity_poly.type
_entity_poly.pdbx_seq_one_letter_code
_entity_poly.pdbx_strand_id
1 'polypeptide(L)'
;FKTYMRLLGFVSPISKYAVPYFFYALLYALFNTLTYAMILPIMNTLFDDKNSYVFQPVYDFPMHGLSFSDIDASQMLSYVYTQLFGTNFTMSKMLLLLACGTIVMNLLSNFFRYMSAWTVENMRVRSLQRMRNDLFNKIMGMNAGYFSDQRKGDLMSRITQDVMVVQYCITNTLQVAFRDPLLIIGYVIYMLLVSWQLSLFAILFL
;
A
#
# COMPACT_ATOMS: atom_id res chain seq x y z
N PHE A 1 -2.68 7.02 -24.51
CA PHE A 1 -1.60 6.11 -24.09
C PHE A 1 -0.22 6.40 -24.72
N LYS A 2 -0.08 6.50 -26.06
CA LYS A 2 1.23 6.75 -26.72
C LYS A 2 1.96 8.02 -26.24
N THR A 3 1.25 9.11 -25.96
CA THR A 3 1.84 10.36 -25.42
C THR A 3 2.37 10.19 -23.99
N TYR A 4 1.67 9.43 -23.15
CA TYR A 4 2.06 9.10 -21.78
C TYR A 4 3.32 8.24 -21.73
N MET A 5 3.41 7.24 -22.61
CA MET A 5 4.58 6.36 -22.72
C MET A 5 5.84 7.14 -23.14
N ARG A 6 5.68 8.19 -23.96
CA ARG A 6 6.77 9.10 -24.35
C ARG A 6 7.23 9.99 -23.18
N LEU A 7 6.31 10.48 -22.35
CA LEU A 7 6.64 11.24 -21.15
C LEU A 7 7.38 10.38 -20.11
N LEU A 8 7.00 9.11 -19.96
CA LEU A 8 7.71 8.12 -19.12
C LEU A 8 9.13 7.84 -19.62
N GLY A 9 9.38 7.92 -20.93
CA GLY A 9 10.71 7.78 -21.53
C GLY A 9 11.73 8.82 -21.07
N PHE A 10 11.28 10.04 -20.72
CA PHE A 10 12.13 11.09 -20.15
C PHE A 10 12.50 10.84 -18.68
N VAL A 11 11.91 9.83 -18.04
CA VAL A 11 12.13 9.48 -16.62
C VAL A 11 13.02 8.26 -16.45
N SER A 12 13.74 7.83 -17.50
CA SER A 12 14.78 6.82 -17.34
C SER A 12 15.85 7.33 -16.35
N PRO A 13 16.21 6.58 -15.27
CA PRO A 13 15.90 5.18 -15.02
C PRO A 13 14.84 4.97 -13.92
N ILE A 14 13.55 5.11 -14.26
CA ILE A 14 12.40 4.80 -13.39
C ILE A 14 12.41 3.33 -12.91
N SER A 15 12.95 2.42 -13.74
CA SER A 15 12.94 0.98 -13.49
C SER A 15 13.71 0.57 -12.23
N LYS A 16 14.73 1.34 -11.84
CA LYS A 16 15.50 1.10 -10.61
C LYS A 16 14.69 1.36 -9.35
N TYR A 17 13.71 2.26 -9.42
CA TYR A 17 12.86 2.65 -8.30
C TYR A 17 11.52 1.90 -8.29
N ALA A 18 11.03 1.48 -9.46
CA ALA A 18 9.75 0.80 -9.61
C ALA A 18 9.72 -0.58 -8.91
N VAL A 19 10.78 -1.38 -9.01
CA VAL A 19 10.86 -2.71 -8.39
C VAL A 19 10.81 -2.65 -6.85
N PRO A 20 11.69 -1.92 -6.15
CA PRO A 20 11.61 -1.81 -4.70
C PRO A 20 10.30 -1.16 -4.24
N TYR A 21 9.80 -0.16 -4.99
CA TYR A 21 8.51 0.45 -4.71
C TYR A 21 7.36 -0.56 -4.76
N PHE A 22 7.30 -1.39 -5.80
CA PHE A 22 6.27 -2.43 -5.93
C PHE A 22 6.31 -3.40 -4.75
N PHE A 23 7.50 -3.84 -4.34
CA PHE A 23 7.66 -4.74 -3.20
C PHE A 23 7.19 -4.10 -1.88
N TYR A 24 7.59 -2.84 -1.61
CA TYR A 24 7.14 -2.13 -0.43
C TYR A 24 5.63 -1.84 -0.46
N ALA A 25 5.07 -1.54 -1.63
CA ALA A 25 3.63 -1.34 -1.80
C ALA A 25 2.84 -2.64 -1.57
N LEU A 26 3.35 -3.78 -2.03
CA LEU A 26 2.77 -5.10 -1.81
C LEU A 26 2.76 -5.45 -0.32
N LEU A 27 3.89 -5.30 0.37
CA LEU A 27 3.99 -5.57 1.81
C LEU A 27 3.12 -4.62 2.62
N TYR A 28 3.12 -3.33 2.27
CA TYR A 28 2.20 -2.37 2.86
C TYR A 28 0.75 -2.82 2.70
N ALA A 29 0.30 -3.19 1.49
CA ALA A 29 -1.06 -3.62 1.25
C ALA A 29 -1.43 -4.87 2.06
N LEU A 30 -0.52 -5.84 2.16
CA LEU A 30 -0.69 -7.06 2.94
C LEU A 30 -0.87 -6.74 4.44
N PHE A 31 0.07 -6.03 5.06
CA PHE A 31 -0.01 -5.73 6.50
C PHE A 31 -1.16 -4.77 6.84
N ASN A 32 -1.47 -3.86 5.94
CA ASN A 32 -2.61 -2.96 6.09
C ASN A 32 -3.94 -3.73 6.06
N THR A 33 -4.08 -4.71 5.16
CA THR A 33 -5.27 -5.56 5.09
C THR A 33 -5.40 -6.42 6.35
N LEU A 34 -4.29 -7.04 6.82
CA LEU A 34 -4.27 -7.82 8.05
C LEU A 34 -4.64 -6.98 9.29
N THR A 35 -4.28 -5.70 9.31
CA THR A 35 -4.66 -4.78 10.38
C THR A 35 -6.19 -4.64 10.48
N TYR A 36 -6.88 -4.49 9.35
CA TYR A 36 -8.35 -4.44 9.33
C TYR A 36 -8.96 -5.79 9.65
N ALA A 37 -8.32 -6.88 9.21
CA ALA A 37 -8.78 -8.24 9.52
C ALA A 37 -8.85 -8.51 11.03
N MET A 38 -7.92 -7.95 11.79
CA MET A 38 -7.89 -8.06 13.24
C MET A 38 -8.99 -7.27 13.97
N ILE A 39 -9.72 -6.37 13.30
CA ILE A 39 -10.86 -5.66 13.93
C ILE A 39 -12.00 -6.62 14.21
N LEU A 40 -12.27 -7.58 13.32
CA LEU A 40 -13.37 -8.53 13.46
C LEU A 40 -13.27 -9.39 14.74
N PRO A 41 -12.13 -10.05 15.06
CA PRO A 41 -12.00 -10.79 16.32
C PRO A 41 -12.04 -9.87 17.55
N ILE A 42 -11.60 -8.60 17.45
CA ILE A 42 -11.75 -7.64 18.56
C ILE A 42 -13.23 -7.33 18.80
N MET A 43 -14.00 -7.07 17.73
CA MET A 43 -15.44 -6.79 17.84
C MET A 43 -16.19 -8.00 18.41
N ASN A 44 -15.93 -9.20 17.88
CA ASN A 44 -16.58 -10.41 18.34
C ASN A 44 -16.21 -10.75 19.78
N THR A 45 -14.96 -10.55 20.19
CA THR A 45 -14.60 -10.76 21.61
C THR A 45 -15.24 -9.72 22.50
N LEU A 46 -15.19 -8.42 22.15
CA LEU A 46 -15.64 -7.32 23.00
C LEU A 46 -17.16 -7.25 23.20
N PHE A 47 -17.95 -7.57 22.17
CA PHE A 47 -19.40 -7.35 22.16
C PHE A 47 -20.24 -8.62 22.26
N ASP A 48 -19.63 -9.81 22.18
CA ASP A 48 -20.39 -11.06 22.25
C ASP A 48 -20.61 -11.50 23.71
N ASP A 49 -21.67 -10.98 24.32
CA ASP A 49 -22.10 -11.26 25.70
C ASP A 49 -22.86 -12.61 25.82
N LYS A 50 -22.98 -13.39 24.73
CA LYS A 50 -23.76 -14.65 24.70
C LYS A 50 -23.07 -15.78 23.91
N ASN A 51 -22.20 -16.52 24.60
CA ASN A 51 -21.95 -17.97 24.38
C ASN A 51 -21.54 -18.48 22.98
N SER A 52 -20.87 -17.70 22.11
CA SER A 52 -20.39 -18.23 20.81
C SER A 52 -18.87 -18.24 20.61
N TYR A 53 -18.08 -17.51 21.41
CA TYR A 53 -16.62 -17.69 21.43
C TYR A 53 -16.23 -18.86 22.36
N VAL A 54 -16.41 -20.09 21.88
CA VAL A 54 -15.87 -21.27 22.56
C VAL A 54 -14.38 -21.34 22.21
N PHE A 55 -13.54 -20.77 23.06
CA PHE A 55 -12.10 -21.01 22.97
C PHE A 55 -11.85 -22.52 23.14
N GLN A 56 -11.51 -23.19 22.04
CA GLN A 56 -11.01 -24.55 22.06
C GLN A 56 -9.48 -24.45 21.99
N PRO A 57 -8.73 -24.94 22.99
CA PRO A 57 -7.28 -24.92 22.94
C PRO A 57 -6.82 -25.82 21.81
N VAL A 58 -6.22 -25.22 20.79
CA VAL A 58 -5.64 -25.92 19.64
C VAL A 58 -4.16 -26.10 19.93
N TYR A 59 -3.71 -27.34 20.08
CA TYR A 59 -2.32 -27.68 20.43
C TYR A 59 -1.44 -27.97 19.20
N ASP A 60 -2.05 -28.41 18.10
CA ASP A 60 -1.36 -28.67 16.84
C ASP A 60 -1.50 -27.48 15.90
N PHE A 61 -0.44 -27.15 15.17
CA PHE A 61 -0.53 -26.13 14.13
C PHE A 61 -1.64 -26.53 13.14
N PRO A 62 -2.66 -25.69 12.89
CA PRO A 62 -3.75 -26.04 12.01
C PRO A 62 -3.22 -26.15 10.57
N MET A 63 -2.79 -27.35 10.19
CA MET A 63 -2.37 -27.68 8.82
C MET A 63 -3.59 -28.14 8.01
N HIS A 64 -4.64 -27.32 7.99
CA HIS A 64 -5.68 -27.44 6.98
C HIS A 64 -5.29 -26.48 5.85
N GLY A 65 -4.81 -27.03 4.74
CA GLY A 65 -4.06 -26.27 3.72
C GLY A 65 -4.81 -25.05 3.20
N LEU A 66 -4.14 -23.89 3.09
CA LEU A 66 -4.52 -22.62 2.42
C LEU A 66 -6.04 -22.30 2.30
N SER A 67 -6.83 -22.72 3.29
CA SER A 67 -8.23 -22.37 3.41
C SER A 67 -8.27 -21.17 4.34
N PHE A 68 -8.72 -20.03 3.83
CA PHE A 68 -8.80 -18.78 4.58
C PHE A 68 -10.25 -18.53 4.99
N SER A 69 -10.89 -19.54 5.59
CA SER A 69 -12.23 -19.37 6.15
C SER A 69 -12.14 -18.72 7.54
N ASP A 70 -13.20 -18.06 8.01
CA ASP A 70 -13.27 -17.47 9.37
C ASP A 70 -12.93 -18.50 10.48
N ILE A 71 -13.15 -19.78 10.19
CA ILE A 71 -12.86 -20.92 11.07
C ILE A 71 -11.33 -21.12 11.20
N ASP A 72 -10.56 -20.93 10.13
CA ASP A 72 -9.10 -21.13 10.15
C ASP A 72 -8.37 -19.97 10.85
N ALA A 73 -8.84 -18.73 10.66
CA ALA A 73 -8.27 -17.54 11.31
C ALA A 73 -8.51 -17.53 12.83
N SER A 74 -9.69 -17.96 13.28
CA SER A 74 -10.02 -18.10 14.70
C SER A 74 -9.26 -19.25 15.39
N GLN A 75 -9.01 -20.36 14.67
CA GLN A 75 -8.16 -21.45 15.16
C GLN A 75 -6.70 -21.02 15.30
N MET A 76 -6.15 -20.31 14.33
CA MET A 76 -4.77 -19.79 14.39
C MET A 76 -4.60 -18.82 15.56
N LEU A 77 -5.59 -17.95 15.82
CA LEU A 77 -5.60 -17.06 16.98
C LEU A 77 -5.65 -17.86 18.31
N SER A 78 -6.48 -18.91 18.37
CA SER A 78 -6.60 -19.77 19.55
C SER A 78 -5.33 -20.56 19.83
N TYR A 79 -4.64 -21.02 18.78
CA TYR A 79 -3.31 -21.66 18.87
C TYR A 79 -2.27 -20.70 19.47
N VAL A 80 -2.17 -19.48 18.92
CA VAL A 80 -1.23 -18.44 19.41
C VAL A 80 -1.54 -18.08 20.87
N TYR A 81 -2.82 -17.94 21.23
CA TYR A 81 -3.22 -17.67 22.61
C TYR A 81 -2.82 -18.81 23.55
N THR A 82 -3.09 -20.07 23.17
CA THR A 82 -2.77 -21.26 23.98
C THR A 82 -1.27 -21.35 24.24
N GLN A 83 -0.44 -21.04 23.24
CA GLN A 83 1.01 -21.10 23.37
C GLN A 83 1.61 -19.97 24.21
N LEU A 84 0.99 -18.78 24.23
CA LEU A 84 1.48 -17.63 25.00
C LEU A 84 0.95 -17.56 26.43
N PHE A 85 -0.32 -17.87 26.65
CA PHE A 85 -1.02 -17.66 27.92
C PHE A 85 -1.51 -18.96 28.59
N GLY A 86 -1.31 -20.11 27.94
CA GLY A 86 -1.75 -21.42 28.41
C GLY A 86 -3.25 -21.64 28.20
N THR A 87 -3.80 -22.63 28.91
CA THR A 87 -5.20 -23.09 28.77
C THR A 87 -6.21 -22.20 29.50
N ASN A 88 -5.75 -21.28 30.35
CA ASN A 88 -6.62 -20.41 31.13
C ASN A 88 -7.11 -19.24 30.27
N PHE A 89 -8.31 -19.39 29.71
CA PHE A 89 -8.96 -18.31 28.96
C PHE A 89 -9.29 -17.16 29.91
N THR A 90 -8.72 -15.99 29.63
CA THR A 90 -9.07 -14.73 30.29
C THR A 90 -9.30 -13.70 29.21
N MET A 91 -10.50 -13.14 29.20
CA MET A 91 -10.93 -12.14 28.21
C MET A 91 -9.93 -10.98 28.08
N SER A 92 -9.39 -10.48 29.19
CA SER A 92 -8.39 -9.40 29.19
C SER A 92 -7.09 -9.76 28.47
N LYS A 93 -6.62 -11.01 28.59
CA LYS A 93 -5.38 -11.48 27.93
C LYS A 93 -5.58 -11.66 26.43
N MET A 94 -6.76 -12.12 26.02
CA MET A 94 -7.13 -12.26 24.60
C MET A 94 -7.19 -10.90 23.91
N LEU A 95 -7.85 -9.92 24.56
CA LEU A 95 -7.88 -8.55 24.07
C LEU A 95 -6.48 -7.92 24.04
N LEU A 96 -5.64 -8.17 25.03
CA LEU A 96 -4.25 -7.69 25.05
C LEU A 96 -3.44 -8.27 23.89
N LEU A 97 -3.59 -9.57 23.60
CA LEU A 97 -2.94 -10.22 22.46
C LEU A 97 -3.36 -9.57 21.13
N LEU A 98 -4.67 -9.37 20.94
CA LEU A 98 -5.21 -8.72 19.74
C LEU A 98 -4.75 -7.26 19.62
N ALA A 99 -4.72 -6.52 20.73
CA ALA A 99 -4.20 -5.15 20.78
C ALA A 99 -2.70 -5.09 20.43
N CYS A 100 -1.87 -5.95 21.02
CA CYS A 100 -0.46 -6.03 20.67
C CYS A 100 -0.26 -6.44 19.20
N GLY A 101 -1.02 -7.43 18.71
CA GLY A 101 -0.98 -7.86 17.32
C GLY A 101 -1.33 -6.74 16.33
N THR A 102 -2.42 -6.02 16.59
CA THR A 102 -2.83 -4.88 15.75
C THR A 102 -1.82 -3.74 15.76
N ILE A 103 -1.21 -3.43 16.91
CA ILE A 103 -0.16 -2.42 17.02
C ILE A 103 1.06 -2.82 16.19
N VAL A 104 1.51 -4.08 16.30
CA VAL A 104 2.66 -4.58 15.53
C VAL A 104 2.37 -4.56 14.03
N MET A 105 1.20 -5.04 13.59
CA MET A 105 0.81 -5.02 12.18
C MET A 105 0.67 -3.59 11.63
N ASN A 106 0.12 -2.66 12.41
CA ASN A 106 0.06 -1.24 12.05
C ASN A 106 1.44 -0.64 11.91
N LEU A 107 2.34 -0.91 12.87
CA LEU A 107 3.70 -0.39 12.85
C LEU A 107 4.43 -0.86 11.59
N LEU A 108 4.29 -2.15 11.26
CA LEU A 108 4.90 -2.76 10.08
C LEU A 108 4.30 -2.20 8.78
N SER A 109 2.97 -2.08 8.71
CA SER A 109 2.26 -1.44 7.59
C SER A 109 2.78 -0.01 7.37
N ASN A 110 2.83 0.81 8.43
CA ASN A 110 3.33 2.19 8.33
C ASN A 110 4.80 2.26 7.95
N PHE A 111 5.62 1.33 8.43
CA PHE A 111 7.02 1.23 8.05
C PHE A 111 7.19 0.99 6.53
N PHE A 112 6.46 0.01 5.96
CA PHE A 112 6.49 -0.22 4.52
C PHE A 112 5.87 0.91 3.71
N ARG A 113 4.83 1.57 4.24
CA ARG A 113 4.25 2.79 3.66
C ARG A 113 5.31 3.89 3.55
N TYR A 114 6.10 4.08 4.59
CA TYR A 114 7.18 5.07 4.62
C TYR A 114 8.29 4.70 3.63
N MET A 115 8.75 3.45 3.60
CA MET A 115 9.78 3.00 2.64
C MET A 115 9.33 3.15 1.18
N SER A 116 8.07 2.83 0.92
CA SER A 116 7.41 3.04 -0.36
C SER A 116 7.40 4.53 -0.75
N ALA A 117 6.97 5.42 0.16
CA ALA A 117 6.96 6.87 -0.06
C ALA A 117 8.37 7.44 -0.26
N TRP A 118 9.35 7.02 0.54
CA TRP A 118 10.74 7.46 0.44
C TRP A 118 11.36 7.08 -0.92
N THR A 119 11.08 5.88 -1.41
CA THR A 119 11.56 5.39 -2.72
C THR A 119 11.01 6.24 -3.87
N VAL A 120 9.71 6.55 -3.83
CA VAL A 120 9.03 7.38 -4.84
C VAL A 120 9.50 8.83 -4.79
N GLU A 121 9.72 9.37 -3.60
CA GLU A 121 10.19 10.74 -3.42
C GLU A 121 11.62 10.91 -3.95
N ASN A 122 12.51 9.96 -3.64
CA ASN A 122 13.88 9.93 -4.19
C ASN A 122 13.88 9.86 -5.72
N MET A 123 13.00 9.05 -6.30
CA MET A 123 12.82 8.97 -7.75
C MET A 123 12.40 10.34 -8.30
N ARG A 124 11.37 10.95 -7.69
CA ARG A 124 10.83 12.26 -8.08
C ARG A 124 11.91 13.34 -8.12
N VAL A 125 12.73 13.46 -7.06
CA VAL A 125 13.77 14.50 -6.98
C VAL A 125 14.84 14.29 -8.06
N ARG A 126 15.29 13.05 -8.27
CA ARG A 126 16.32 12.75 -9.29
C ARG A 126 15.80 12.96 -10.71
N SER A 127 14.55 12.58 -10.97
CA SER A 127 13.90 12.82 -12.26
C SER A 127 13.72 14.31 -12.53
N LEU A 128 13.33 15.09 -11.52
CA LEU A 128 13.23 16.54 -11.62
C LEU A 128 14.57 17.19 -11.95
N GLN A 129 15.64 16.79 -11.27
CA GLN A 129 16.99 17.28 -11.53
C GLN A 129 17.43 16.99 -12.97
N ARG A 130 17.18 15.78 -13.47
CA ARG A 130 17.51 15.38 -14.85
C ARG A 130 16.74 16.21 -15.87
N MET A 131 15.42 16.34 -15.72
CA MET A 131 14.59 17.13 -16.64
C MET A 131 15.04 18.59 -16.72
N ARG A 132 15.39 19.20 -15.57
CA ARG A 132 15.90 20.57 -15.52
C ARG A 132 17.25 20.70 -16.22
N ASN A 133 18.17 19.77 -16.00
CA ASN A 133 19.48 19.77 -16.65
C ASN A 133 19.36 19.59 -18.18
N ASP A 134 18.52 18.67 -18.64
CA ASP A 134 18.32 18.40 -20.06
C ASP A 134 17.68 19.60 -20.77
N LEU A 135 16.68 20.24 -20.15
CA LEU A 135 16.08 21.47 -20.67
C LEU A 135 17.08 22.62 -20.69
N PHE A 136 17.86 22.80 -19.62
CA PHE A 136 18.86 23.85 -19.54
C PHE A 136 19.92 23.70 -20.63
N ASN A 137 20.48 22.50 -20.80
CA ASN A 137 21.45 22.20 -21.85
C ASN A 137 20.87 22.43 -23.24
N LYS A 138 19.60 22.07 -23.46
CA LYS A 138 18.93 22.27 -24.75
C LYS A 138 18.74 23.74 -25.06
N ILE A 139 18.33 24.54 -24.08
CA ILE A 139 18.14 26.00 -24.22
C ILE A 139 19.49 26.68 -24.49
N MET A 140 20.54 26.31 -23.77
CA MET A 140 21.86 26.92 -23.93
C MET A 140 22.49 26.67 -25.31
N GLY A 141 22.06 25.61 -26.02
CA GLY A 141 22.47 25.32 -27.40
C GLY A 141 21.60 25.92 -28.52
N MET A 142 20.60 26.75 -28.20
CA MET A 142 19.73 27.37 -29.21
C MET A 142 20.36 28.62 -29.84
N ASN A 143 19.94 28.98 -31.07
CA ASN A 143 20.46 30.18 -31.74
C ASN A 143 19.97 31.47 -31.08
N ALA A 144 20.66 32.59 -31.32
CA ALA A 144 20.31 33.90 -30.77
C ALA A 144 18.92 34.40 -31.24
N GLY A 145 18.45 33.99 -32.43
CA GLY A 145 17.13 34.35 -32.96
C GLY A 145 15.97 33.81 -32.11
N TYR A 146 16.09 32.59 -31.59
CA TYR A 146 15.10 31.98 -30.71
C TYR A 146 14.89 32.78 -29.41
N PHE A 147 15.94 33.43 -28.91
CA PHE A 147 15.87 34.29 -27.73
C PHE A 147 15.34 35.70 -28.01
N SER A 148 15.29 36.12 -29.28
CA SER A 148 14.67 37.38 -29.70
C SER A 148 13.15 37.26 -29.83
N ASP A 149 12.67 36.10 -30.29
CA ASP A 149 11.25 35.85 -30.53
C ASP A 149 10.47 35.41 -29.26
N GLN A 150 11.15 34.89 -28.24
CA GLN A 150 10.52 34.35 -27.03
C GLN A 150 10.72 35.27 -25.81
N ARG A 151 9.64 35.48 -25.03
CA ARG A 151 9.72 36.20 -23.75
C ARG A 151 10.55 35.39 -22.76
N LYS A 152 11.56 36.03 -22.17
CA LYS A 152 12.44 35.42 -21.14
C LYS A 152 11.64 34.81 -19.97
N GLY A 153 10.50 35.41 -19.60
CA GLY A 153 9.61 34.91 -18.54
C GLY A 153 8.90 33.58 -18.89
N ASP A 154 8.50 33.39 -20.15
CA ASP A 154 7.84 32.16 -20.60
C ASP A 154 8.82 30.98 -20.61
N LEU A 155 10.08 31.23 -20.96
CA LEU A 155 11.17 30.26 -20.87
C LEU A 155 11.40 29.82 -19.42
N MET A 156 11.47 30.75 -18.46
CA MET A 156 11.64 30.37 -17.06
C MET A 156 10.43 29.60 -16.52
N SER A 157 9.21 30.03 -16.84
CA SER A 157 7.99 29.32 -16.46
C SER A 157 7.99 27.87 -16.96
N ARG A 158 8.43 27.63 -18.20
CA ARG A 158 8.55 26.27 -18.74
C ARG A 158 9.57 25.42 -18.00
N ILE A 159 10.71 25.98 -17.61
CA ILE A 159 11.77 25.24 -16.87
C ILE A 159 11.33 24.91 -15.44
N THR A 160 10.57 25.80 -14.80
CA THR A 160 10.21 25.64 -13.38
C THR A 160 8.86 24.98 -13.18
N GLN A 161 7.82 25.51 -13.83
CA GLN A 161 6.42 25.16 -13.62
C GLN A 161 6.05 23.91 -14.41
N ASP A 162 6.25 23.91 -15.73
CA ASP A 162 5.80 22.79 -16.59
C ASP A 162 6.51 21.50 -16.22
N VAL A 163 7.83 21.56 -15.96
CA VAL A 163 8.61 20.40 -15.50
C VAL A 163 8.08 19.84 -14.18
N MET A 164 7.72 20.72 -13.25
CA MET A 164 7.19 20.30 -11.94
C MET A 164 5.83 19.61 -12.10
N VAL A 165 4.95 20.16 -12.93
CA VAL A 165 3.63 19.56 -13.23
C VAL A 165 3.80 18.19 -13.88
N VAL A 166 4.64 18.08 -14.91
CA VAL A 166 4.90 16.80 -15.60
C VAL A 166 5.45 15.77 -14.62
N GLN A 167 6.39 16.16 -13.76
CA GLN A 167 6.95 15.27 -12.75
C GLN A 167 5.88 14.80 -11.76
N TYR A 168 5.05 15.72 -11.23
CA TYR A 168 3.98 15.39 -10.30
C TYR A 168 2.99 14.39 -10.93
N CYS A 169 2.58 14.64 -12.18
CA CYS A 169 1.71 13.72 -12.91
C CYS A 169 2.31 12.32 -13.03
N ILE A 170 3.61 12.19 -13.35
CA ILE A 170 4.26 10.89 -13.50
C ILE A 170 4.34 10.16 -12.16
N THR A 171 4.74 10.85 -11.09
CA THR A 171 4.84 10.26 -9.76
C THR A 171 3.47 9.85 -9.22
N ASN A 172 2.45 10.70 -9.38
CA ASN A 172 1.10 10.38 -8.94
C ASN A 172 0.50 9.20 -9.74
N THR A 173 0.70 9.19 -11.06
CA THR A 173 0.28 8.07 -11.91
C THR A 173 0.94 6.76 -11.47
N LEU A 174 2.23 6.79 -11.11
CA LEU A 174 2.92 5.61 -10.60
C LEU A 174 2.32 5.12 -9.27
N GLN A 175 1.95 6.05 -8.38
CA GLN A 175 1.31 5.68 -7.12
C GLN A 175 -0.06 5.03 -7.35
N VAL A 176 -0.92 5.68 -8.13
CA VAL A 176 -2.27 5.18 -8.43
C VAL A 176 -2.23 3.91 -9.27
N ALA A 177 -1.22 3.69 -10.12
CA ALA A 177 -1.15 2.49 -10.96
C ALA A 177 -0.68 1.24 -10.22
N PHE A 178 0.10 1.37 -9.14
CA PHE A 178 0.70 0.23 -8.45
C PHE A 178 0.19 0.06 -7.02
N ARG A 179 0.13 1.12 -6.21
CA ARG A 179 -0.25 1.00 -4.79
C ARG A 179 -1.75 0.79 -4.63
N ASP A 180 -2.56 1.61 -5.30
CA ASP A 180 -4.01 1.58 -5.08
C ASP A 180 -4.64 0.26 -5.56
N PRO A 181 -4.26 -0.32 -6.73
CA PRO A 181 -4.74 -1.63 -7.13
C PRO A 181 -4.34 -2.73 -6.17
N LEU A 182 -3.12 -2.71 -5.61
CA LEU A 182 -2.69 -3.70 -4.63
C LEU A 182 -3.53 -3.64 -3.35
N LEU A 183 -3.88 -2.43 -2.88
CA LEU A 183 -4.79 -2.27 -1.74
C LEU A 183 -6.20 -2.77 -2.07
N ILE A 184 -6.74 -2.38 -3.23
CA ILE A 184 -8.08 -2.79 -3.67
C ILE A 184 -8.14 -4.32 -3.77
N ILE A 185 -7.15 -4.94 -4.42
CA ILE A 185 -7.05 -6.40 -4.53
C ILE A 185 -6.98 -7.03 -3.13
N GLY A 186 -6.14 -6.51 -2.24
CA GLY A 186 -6.02 -7.01 -0.86
C GLY A 186 -7.36 -6.98 -0.12
N TYR A 187 -8.08 -5.87 -0.18
CA TYR A 187 -9.38 -5.73 0.47
C TYR A 187 -10.47 -6.59 -0.17
N VAL A 188 -10.55 -6.64 -1.50
CA VAL A 188 -11.54 -7.47 -2.20
C VAL A 188 -11.33 -8.94 -1.89
N ILE A 189 -10.07 -9.41 -1.92
CA ILE A 189 -9.74 -10.78 -1.51
C ILE A 189 -10.18 -11.02 -0.06
N TYR A 190 -9.81 -10.13 0.86
CA TYR A 190 -10.19 -10.27 2.26
C TYR A 190 -11.71 -10.32 2.47
N MET A 191 -12.46 -9.43 1.81
CA MET A 191 -13.92 -9.41 1.90
C MET A 191 -14.55 -10.70 1.36
N LEU A 192 -14.07 -11.19 0.20
CA LEU A 192 -14.56 -12.45 -0.40
C LEU A 192 -14.29 -13.66 0.50
N LEU A 193 -13.19 -13.65 1.26
CA LEU A 193 -12.84 -14.71 2.21
C LEU A 193 -13.78 -14.71 3.43
N VAL A 194 -14.15 -13.54 3.95
CA VAL A 194 -15.09 -13.42 5.09
C VAL A 194 -16.51 -13.82 4.66
N SER A 195 -17.04 -13.20 3.61
CA SER A 195 -18.36 -13.57 3.08
C SER A 195 -18.47 -13.23 1.60
N TRP A 196 -18.48 -14.26 0.77
CA TRP A 196 -18.62 -14.11 -0.68
C TRP A 196 -19.99 -13.55 -1.09
N GLN A 197 -21.07 -13.89 -0.37
CA GLN A 197 -22.42 -13.40 -0.69
C GLN A 197 -22.55 -11.89 -0.42
N LEU A 198 -22.09 -11.44 0.76
CA LEU A 198 -22.18 -10.03 1.14
C LEU A 198 -21.25 -9.17 0.27
N SER A 199 -20.07 -9.69 -0.06
CA SER A 199 -19.10 -9.02 -0.92
C SER A 199 -19.61 -8.82 -2.34
N LEU A 200 -20.23 -9.84 -2.94
CA LEU A 200 -20.83 -9.70 -4.28
C LEU A 200 -21.94 -8.66 -4.31
N PHE A 201 -22.79 -8.64 -3.27
CA PHE A 201 -23.82 -7.61 -3.14
C PHE A 201 -23.21 -6.21 -3.06
N ALA A 202 -22.17 -6.03 -2.23
CA ALA A 202 -21.48 -4.74 -2.09
C ALA A 202 -20.82 -4.27 -3.39
N ILE A 203 -20.20 -5.18 -4.16
CA ILE A 203 -19.58 -4.86 -5.45
C ILE A 203 -20.63 -4.48 -6.50
N LEU A 204 -21.80 -5.14 -6.51
CA LEU A 204 -22.86 -4.84 -7.47
C LEU A 204 -23.57 -3.51 -7.17
N PHE A 205 -23.67 -3.14 -5.90
CA PHE A 205 -24.27 -1.89 -5.47
C PHE A 205 -23.41 -0.64 -5.78
N LEU A 206 -22.08 -0.80 -5.77
CA LEU A 206 -21.11 0.28 -5.95
C LEU A 206 -20.89 0.63 -7.43
#